data_AF-A0A932JL19-F1
#
_entry.id   AF-A0A932JL19-F1
#
_cell.length_a   1.000
_cell.length_b   1.000
_cell.length_c   1.000
_cell.angle_alpha   90.00
_cell.angle_beta   90.00
_cell.angle_gamma   90.00
#
_symmetry.space_group_name_H-M   'P 1'
#
loop_
_entity.id
_entity.type
_entity.pdbx_description
1 polymer ?
#
loop_
_entity_poly.entity_id
_entity_poly.type
_entity_poly.pdbx_seq_one_letter_code
_entity_poly.pdbx_strand_id
1 'polypeptide(L)'
;IIPTYKDMYVRAQTLDSLVVLLKTTQTDEVLNSAKQAWRNARRPWEQSEGFLFGPVDTKGIDPNIDSWPVNKIDLDAVLNGNEELTKEKINQLETTQRGFHTIEYLLFGENNTKTAKDFTPRQIDYLSSTTQSFKEYVFQLLNSWDASGENYGANLINAGVTGSSVYSSQPGAVQDIIPGRINICDEVANGKINDPFKEANRQLEESQFSDNSNADFADNIRSVRNLYNGVYGNFSGKGISTLVAAKNPELDTRCKREIDAAIEAIGTMLPTFGQAIFINKENVQAAQNAILKLRVTLEADVLPLVIGN
;
A
#
# COMPACT_ATOMS: atom_id res chain seq x y z
N ILE A 1 3.93 4.25 -11.61
CA ILE A 1 5.15 4.09 -10.78
C ILE A 1 5.66 5.44 -10.28
N ILE A 2 6.51 6.19 -11.01
CA ILE A 2 7.11 7.45 -10.49
C ILE A 2 6.08 8.47 -9.98
N PRO A 3 4.99 8.79 -10.70
CA PRO A 3 3.97 9.72 -10.18
C PRO A 3 3.34 9.26 -8.85
N THR A 4 3.19 7.95 -8.66
CA THR A 4 2.66 7.34 -7.43
C THR A 4 3.61 7.56 -6.26
N TYR A 5 4.90 7.26 -6.42
CA TYR A 5 5.89 7.47 -5.37
C TYR A 5 6.13 8.96 -5.07
N LYS A 6 5.97 9.83 -6.08
CA LYS A 6 6.03 11.28 -5.87
C LYS A 6 4.86 11.78 -5.02
N ASP A 7 3.64 11.32 -5.30
CA ASP A 7 2.48 11.62 -4.46
C ASP A 7 2.67 11.08 -3.04
N MET A 8 3.11 9.82 -2.92
CA MET A 8 3.42 9.20 -1.62
C MET A 8 4.41 10.03 -0.80
N TYR A 9 5.50 10.52 -1.42
CA TYR A 9 6.49 11.33 -0.72
C TYR A 9 5.93 12.67 -0.22
N VAL A 10 5.15 13.38 -1.05
CA VAL A 10 4.49 14.64 -0.62
C VAL A 10 3.55 14.41 0.56
N ARG A 11 2.82 13.29 0.56
CA ARG A 11 1.92 12.94 1.66
C ARG A 11 2.67 12.50 2.91
N ALA A 12 3.79 11.80 2.77
CA ALA A 12 4.67 11.47 3.89
C ALA A 12 5.27 12.73 4.54
N GLN A 13 5.66 13.74 3.74
CA GLN A 13 6.11 15.04 4.25
C GLN A 13 4.99 15.76 5.03
N THR A 14 3.76 15.69 4.53
CA THR A 14 2.59 16.30 5.18
C THR A 14 2.29 15.62 6.52
N LEU A 15 2.29 14.28 6.56
CA LEU A 15 2.11 13.51 7.79
C LEU A 15 3.17 13.86 8.84
N ASP A 16 4.45 13.85 8.45
CA ASP A 16 5.55 14.19 9.35
C ASP A 16 5.42 15.62 9.91
N SER A 17 5.08 16.60 9.05
CA SER A 17 4.89 17.99 9.48
C SER A 17 3.75 18.14 10.49
N LEU A 18 2.64 17.42 10.31
CA LEU A 18 1.51 17.44 11.24
C LEU A 18 1.82 16.73 12.55
N VAL A 19 2.65 15.68 12.52
CA VAL A 19 3.12 15.02 13.74
C VAL A 19 4.09 15.92 14.51
N VAL A 20 4.97 16.66 13.83
CA VAL A 20 5.82 17.68 14.47
C VAL A 20 4.98 18.79 15.11
N LEU A 21 3.90 19.22 14.45
CA LEU A 21 2.96 20.17 15.04
C LEU A 21 2.18 19.57 16.22
N LEU A 22 1.79 18.31 16.14
CA LEU A 22 1.10 17.60 17.23
C LEU A 22 1.99 17.54 18.47
N LYS A 23 3.29 17.28 18.28
CA LYS A 23 4.28 17.23 19.36
C LYS A 23 4.37 18.53 20.16
N THR A 24 4.18 19.69 19.52
CA THR A 24 4.29 20.99 20.18
C THR A 24 2.96 21.52 20.71
N THR A 25 1.83 21.13 20.11
CA THR A 25 0.52 21.70 20.43
C THR A 25 -0.40 20.76 21.22
N GLN A 26 -0.29 19.44 20.97
CA GLN A 26 -1.13 18.39 21.58
C GLN A 26 -2.63 18.72 21.60
N THR A 27 -3.19 19.14 20.47
CA THR A 27 -4.64 19.39 20.32
C THR A 27 -5.32 18.31 19.49
N ASP A 28 -6.62 18.06 19.76
CA ASP A 28 -7.41 17.09 18.99
C ASP A 28 -7.58 17.51 17.53
N GLU A 29 -7.60 18.80 17.22
CA GLU A 29 -7.63 19.31 15.86
C GLU A 29 -6.41 18.87 15.05
N VAL A 30 -5.22 19.04 15.62
CA VAL A 30 -3.96 18.62 14.98
C VAL A 30 -3.85 17.10 14.93
N LEU A 31 -4.30 16.38 15.96
CA LEU A 31 -4.36 14.91 15.95
C LEU A 31 -5.26 14.40 14.82
N ASN A 32 -6.46 14.95 14.65
CA ASN A 32 -7.37 14.56 13.59
C ASN A 32 -6.80 14.87 12.20
N SER A 33 -6.08 15.98 12.06
CA SER A 33 -5.34 16.31 10.83
C SER A 33 -4.23 15.28 10.55
N ALA A 34 -3.47 14.87 11.57
CA ALA A 34 -2.43 13.84 11.44
C ALA A 34 -3.03 12.46 11.09
N LYS A 35 -4.14 12.05 11.72
CA LYS A 35 -4.89 10.84 11.37
C LYS A 35 -5.33 10.85 9.91
N GLN A 36 -5.86 11.97 9.42
CA GLN A 36 -6.23 12.11 8.01
C GLN A 36 -5.01 12.10 7.09
N ALA A 37 -3.89 12.71 7.50
CA ALA A 37 -2.66 12.68 6.72
C ALA A 37 -2.06 11.27 6.62
N TRP A 38 -2.22 10.43 7.65
CA TRP A 38 -1.85 9.02 7.60
C TRP A 38 -2.67 8.28 6.52
N ARG A 39 -4.01 8.41 6.54
CA ARG A 39 -4.88 7.80 5.51
C ARG A 39 -4.53 8.28 4.12
N ASN A 40 -4.22 9.56 3.99
CA ASN A 40 -3.80 10.16 2.73
C ASN A 40 -2.49 9.54 2.24
N ALA A 41 -1.49 9.38 3.11
CA ALA A 41 -0.21 8.75 2.78
C ALA A 41 -0.34 7.25 2.47
N ARG A 42 -1.30 6.56 3.10
CA ARG A 42 -1.61 5.15 2.85
C ARG A 42 -2.12 4.89 1.44
N ARG A 43 -3.00 5.75 0.92
CA ARG A 43 -3.59 5.61 -0.42
C ARG A 43 -2.58 5.35 -1.56
N PRO A 44 -1.56 6.21 -1.81
CA PRO A 44 -0.62 5.96 -2.89
C PRO A 44 0.27 4.74 -2.67
N TRP A 45 0.49 4.34 -1.42
CA TRP A 45 1.20 3.09 -1.10
C TRP A 45 0.40 1.87 -1.53
N GLU A 46 -0.85 1.76 -1.10
CA GLU A 46 -1.76 0.66 -1.48
C GLU A 46 -2.01 0.65 -3.00
N GLN A 47 -2.09 1.84 -3.62
CA GLN A 47 -2.14 1.99 -5.08
C GLN A 47 -0.83 1.64 -5.80
N SER A 48 0.23 1.25 -5.08
CA SER A 48 1.51 0.80 -5.62
C SER A 48 1.77 -0.70 -5.50
N GLU A 49 0.96 -1.44 -4.74
CA GLU A 49 1.22 -2.86 -4.46
C GLU A 49 1.10 -3.79 -5.68
N GLY A 50 0.46 -3.34 -6.76
CA GLY A 50 0.50 -4.05 -8.05
C GLY A 50 1.86 -4.02 -8.75
N PHE A 51 2.85 -3.27 -8.24
CA PHE A 51 4.19 -3.13 -8.81
C PHE A 51 5.31 -3.10 -7.76
N LEU A 52 5.31 -4.05 -6.82
CA LEU A 52 6.36 -4.18 -5.79
C LEU A 52 7.68 -4.81 -6.29
N PHE A 53 8.02 -4.68 -7.57
CA PHE A 53 9.29 -5.16 -8.12
C PHE A 53 10.37 -4.06 -8.13
N GLY A 54 11.63 -4.47 -8.33
CA GLY A 54 12.74 -3.53 -8.42
C GLY A 54 13.12 -2.94 -7.06
N PRO A 55 13.44 -1.63 -6.95
CA PRO A 55 14.03 -1.05 -5.74
C PRO A 55 13.20 -1.17 -4.45
N VAL A 56 11.89 -1.34 -4.55
CA VAL A 56 11.04 -1.53 -3.35
C VAL A 56 11.35 -2.88 -2.68
N ASP A 57 11.52 -3.94 -3.47
CA ASP A 57 11.92 -5.28 -3.02
C ASP A 57 13.43 -5.35 -2.72
N THR A 58 14.27 -4.97 -3.69
CA THR A 58 15.74 -5.18 -3.57
C THR A 58 16.40 -4.33 -2.49
N LYS A 59 15.72 -3.28 -2.00
CA LYS A 59 16.17 -2.46 -0.86
C LYS A 59 15.36 -2.71 0.41
N GLY A 60 14.43 -3.65 0.39
CA GLY A 60 13.57 -3.99 1.51
C GLY A 60 12.72 -2.82 1.99
N ILE A 61 12.28 -1.93 1.10
CA ILE A 61 11.50 -0.76 1.49
C ILE A 61 10.15 -1.18 2.07
N ASP A 62 9.48 -2.12 1.40
CA ASP A 62 8.16 -2.63 1.79
C ASP A 62 8.10 -3.05 3.28
N PRO A 63 8.89 -4.03 3.76
CA PRO A 63 8.82 -4.41 5.16
C PRO A 63 9.20 -3.23 6.09
N ASN A 64 10.11 -2.34 5.69
CA ASN A 64 10.50 -1.18 6.51
C ASN A 64 9.38 -0.15 6.72
N ILE A 65 8.40 -0.08 5.81
CA ILE A 65 7.31 0.88 5.91
C ILE A 65 5.95 0.24 6.16
N ASP A 66 5.80 -1.07 5.97
CA ASP A 66 4.48 -1.71 5.98
C ASP A 66 4.38 -3.10 6.60
N SER A 67 5.26 -3.46 7.53
CA SER A 67 5.13 -4.74 8.22
C SER A 67 3.85 -4.82 9.06
N TRP A 68 3.06 -5.87 8.82
CA TRP A 68 1.88 -6.27 9.60
C TRP A 68 2.00 -7.76 10.00
N PRO A 69 1.62 -8.16 11.23
CA PRO A 69 1.10 -7.35 12.33
C PRO A 69 2.19 -6.58 13.09
N VAL A 70 1.79 -5.53 13.80
CA VAL A 70 2.65 -4.92 14.82
C VAL A 70 2.90 -5.90 15.96
N ASN A 71 4.12 -5.91 16.51
CA ASN A 71 4.42 -6.68 17.72
C ASN A 71 4.18 -5.82 18.96
N LYS A 72 3.02 -5.99 19.62
CA LYS A 72 2.66 -5.20 20.81
C LYS A 72 3.64 -5.35 21.97
N ILE A 73 4.22 -6.53 22.17
CA ILE A 73 5.22 -6.75 23.24
C ILE A 73 6.45 -5.88 22.98
N ASP A 74 6.92 -5.84 21.74
CA ASP A 74 8.11 -5.08 21.37
C ASP A 74 7.81 -3.57 21.31
N LEU A 75 6.59 -3.18 20.90
CA LEU A 75 6.14 -1.78 20.99
C LEU A 75 6.09 -1.30 22.45
N ASP A 76 5.52 -2.11 23.36
CA ASP A 76 5.45 -1.80 24.79
C ASP A 76 6.86 -1.72 25.40
N ALA A 77 7.80 -2.56 24.95
CA ALA A 77 9.19 -2.47 25.39
C ALA A 77 9.84 -1.11 24.99
N VAL A 78 9.57 -0.61 23.78
CA VAL A 78 10.05 0.72 23.33
C VAL A 78 9.42 1.85 24.16
N LEU A 79 8.11 1.74 24.44
CA LEU A 79 7.35 2.73 25.20
C LEU A 79 7.70 2.76 26.69
N ASN A 80 8.09 1.62 27.27
CA ASN A 80 8.54 1.51 28.66
C ASN A 80 10.05 1.74 28.85
N GLY A 81 10.81 1.79 27.75
CA GLY A 81 12.23 2.09 27.75
C GLY A 81 12.55 3.57 28.00
N ASN A 82 13.82 3.85 28.30
CA ASN A 82 14.34 5.19 28.59
C ASN A 82 15.36 5.72 27.54
N GLU A 83 15.78 4.88 26.60
CA GLU A 83 16.70 5.24 25.52
C GLU A 83 16.16 6.36 24.65
N GLU A 84 16.98 7.30 24.20
CA GLU A 84 16.52 8.36 23.28
C GLU A 84 15.98 7.77 21.97
N LEU A 85 14.78 8.20 21.55
CA LEU A 85 14.16 7.75 20.30
C LEU A 85 14.50 8.72 19.18
N THR A 86 15.67 8.54 18.57
CA THR A 86 16.03 9.22 17.32
C THR A 86 15.55 8.43 16.12
N LYS A 87 15.48 9.07 14.94
CA LYS A 87 15.21 8.39 13.66
C LYS A 87 16.19 7.24 13.42
N GLU A 88 17.48 7.43 13.71
CA GLU A 88 18.51 6.41 13.58
C GLU A 88 18.25 5.22 14.49
N LYS A 89 17.74 5.46 15.71
CA LYS A 89 17.34 4.38 16.63
C LYS A 89 16.13 3.63 16.11
N ILE A 90 15.12 4.33 15.58
CA ILE A 90 13.96 3.68 14.92
C ILE A 90 14.41 2.86 13.71
N ASN A 91 15.40 3.32 12.96
CA ASN A 91 15.94 2.59 11.82
C ASN A 91 16.60 1.25 12.21
N GLN A 92 16.90 1.03 13.49
CA GLN A 92 17.48 -0.21 14.03
C GLN A 92 16.45 -1.13 14.70
N LEU A 93 15.20 -0.69 14.86
CA LEU A 93 14.15 -1.55 15.41
C LEU A 93 13.70 -2.59 14.39
N GLU A 94 13.01 -3.62 14.87
CA GLU A 94 12.34 -4.58 14.00
C GLU A 94 11.31 -3.86 13.12
N THR A 95 11.06 -4.41 11.93
CA THR A 95 10.17 -3.76 10.96
C THR A 95 8.72 -3.65 11.45
N THR A 96 8.29 -4.54 12.34
CA THR A 96 6.98 -4.52 13.02
C THR A 96 6.86 -3.44 14.10
N GLN A 97 7.93 -2.69 14.37
CA GLN A 97 8.00 -1.58 15.33
C GLN A 97 8.17 -0.23 14.62
N ARG A 98 7.96 -0.15 13.31
CA ARG A 98 8.01 1.10 12.55
C ARG A 98 7.02 1.07 11.39
N GLY A 99 7.06 2.08 10.54
CA GLY A 99 6.21 2.16 9.35
C GLY A 99 4.74 2.47 9.68
N PHE A 100 3.89 2.31 8.68
CA PHE A 100 2.49 2.71 8.68
C PHE A 100 1.74 2.18 9.89
N HIS A 101 1.81 0.89 10.21
CA HIS A 101 1.00 0.30 11.26
C HIS A 101 1.45 0.66 12.67
N THR A 102 2.75 0.95 12.86
CA THR A 102 3.22 1.54 14.12
C THR A 102 2.73 2.98 14.26
N ILE A 103 2.82 3.77 13.19
CA ILE A 103 2.28 5.15 13.16
C ILE A 103 0.76 5.13 13.43
N GLU A 104 0.05 4.19 12.82
CA GLU A 104 -1.38 3.97 12.98
C GLU A 104 -1.72 3.64 14.44
N TYR A 105 -1.08 2.62 15.02
CA TYR A 105 -1.27 2.24 16.42
C TYR A 105 -1.07 3.45 17.36
N LEU A 106 -0.02 4.24 17.14
CA LEU A 106 0.28 5.40 17.96
C LEU A 106 -0.72 6.56 17.79
N LEU A 107 -1.24 6.81 16.58
CA LEU A 107 -2.19 7.88 16.27
C LEU A 107 -3.63 7.54 16.70
N PHE A 108 -4.08 6.33 16.41
CA PHE A 108 -5.48 5.94 16.57
C PHE A 108 -5.75 5.22 17.90
N GLY A 109 -4.73 4.55 18.46
CA GLY A 109 -4.87 3.64 19.60
C GLY A 109 -5.61 2.36 19.22
N GLU A 110 -5.62 1.38 20.13
CA GLU A 110 -6.18 0.04 19.84
C GLU A 110 -7.64 0.05 19.39
N ASN A 111 -8.43 1.00 19.90
CA ASN A 111 -9.87 1.04 19.68
C ASN A 111 -10.31 2.23 18.82
N ASN A 112 -9.37 2.91 18.13
CA ASN A 112 -9.68 4.10 17.32
C ASN A 112 -10.25 5.28 18.15
N THR A 113 -9.96 5.34 19.46
CA THR A 113 -10.51 6.36 20.39
C THR A 113 -9.47 7.32 20.93
N LYS A 114 -8.21 7.26 20.47
CA LYS A 114 -7.13 8.08 21.04
C LYS A 114 -7.38 9.57 20.83
N THR A 115 -7.21 10.34 21.89
CA THR A 115 -7.28 11.81 21.94
C THR A 115 -5.89 12.40 22.21
N ALA A 116 -5.71 13.69 21.96
CA ALA A 116 -4.41 14.33 22.05
C ALA A 116 -3.85 14.34 23.50
N LYS A 117 -4.73 14.40 24.50
CA LYS A 117 -4.37 14.31 25.93
C LYS A 117 -3.86 12.93 26.36
N ASP A 118 -4.14 11.87 25.57
CA ASP A 118 -3.74 10.50 25.92
C ASP A 118 -2.26 10.25 25.60
N PHE A 119 -1.61 11.15 24.87
CA PHE A 119 -0.21 11.03 24.51
C PHE A 119 0.71 11.32 25.70
N THR A 120 1.55 10.35 26.04
CA THR A 120 2.73 10.60 26.86
C THR A 120 3.82 11.27 26.03
N PRO A 121 4.79 11.99 26.65
CA PRO A 121 5.95 12.53 25.94
C PRO A 121 6.67 11.46 25.12
N ARG A 122 6.82 10.27 25.71
CA ARG A 122 7.47 9.11 25.09
C ARG A 122 6.74 8.61 23.83
N GLN A 123 5.42 8.51 23.87
CA GLN A 123 4.61 8.11 22.70
C GLN A 123 4.72 9.14 21.57
N ILE A 124 4.76 10.42 21.90
CA ILE A 124 4.93 11.51 20.92
C ILE A 124 6.33 11.51 20.31
N ASP A 125 7.36 11.26 21.11
CA ASP A 125 8.73 11.10 20.61
C ASP A 125 8.84 9.91 19.66
N TYR A 126 8.25 8.78 20.03
CA TYR A 126 8.22 7.60 19.17
C TYR A 126 7.49 7.90 17.85
N LEU A 127 6.29 8.45 17.93
CA LEU A 127 5.49 8.83 16.76
C LEU A 127 6.28 9.75 15.83
N SER A 128 6.90 10.79 16.39
CA SER A 128 7.70 11.76 15.63
C SER A 128 8.93 11.14 14.95
N SER A 129 9.65 10.25 15.64
CA SER A 129 10.83 9.61 15.06
C SER A 129 10.48 8.52 14.04
N THR A 130 9.36 7.81 14.23
CA THR A 130 8.88 6.84 13.25
C THR A 130 8.33 7.50 11.98
N THR A 131 7.69 8.68 12.06
CA THR A 131 7.28 9.42 10.85
C THR A 131 8.46 9.98 10.07
N GLN A 132 9.54 10.37 10.76
CA GLN A 132 10.80 10.77 10.11
C GLN A 132 11.46 9.60 9.38
N SER A 133 11.53 8.43 10.02
CA SER A 133 12.07 7.20 9.43
C SER A 133 11.24 6.77 8.21
N PHE A 134 9.92 6.72 8.35
CA PHE A 134 8.99 6.45 7.27
C PHE A 134 9.21 7.38 6.07
N LYS A 135 9.23 8.70 6.30
CA LYS A 135 9.47 9.70 5.24
C LYS A 135 10.81 9.49 4.53
N GLU A 136 11.86 9.08 5.24
CA GLU A 136 13.17 8.77 4.66
C GLU A 136 13.13 7.55 3.73
N TYR A 137 12.46 6.46 4.13
CA TYR A 137 12.27 5.29 3.27
C TYR A 137 11.40 5.61 2.04
N VAL A 138 10.33 6.39 2.19
CA VAL A 138 9.51 6.85 1.06
C VAL A 138 10.33 7.70 0.09
N PHE A 139 11.20 8.58 0.61
CA PHE A 139 12.14 9.33 -0.22
C PHE A 139 13.12 8.42 -0.95
N GLN A 140 13.70 7.44 -0.24
CA GLN A 140 14.61 6.46 -0.85
C GLN A 140 13.94 5.71 -2.00
N LEU A 141 12.67 5.32 -1.84
CA LEU A 141 11.89 4.67 -2.89
C LEU A 141 11.72 5.58 -4.11
N LEU A 142 11.26 6.82 -3.90
CA LEU A 142 11.14 7.79 -4.99
C LEU A 142 12.48 8.03 -5.68
N ASN A 143 13.54 8.29 -4.91
CA ASN A 143 14.88 8.53 -5.43
C ASN A 143 15.43 7.34 -6.23
N SER A 144 15.11 6.10 -5.82
CA SER A 144 15.56 4.92 -6.56
C SER A 144 14.95 4.83 -7.96
N TRP A 145 13.73 5.34 -8.13
CA TRP A 145 12.99 5.26 -9.39
C TRP A 145 13.16 6.49 -10.28
N ASP A 146 13.24 7.68 -9.69
CA ASP A 146 13.22 8.96 -10.40
C ASP A 146 14.50 9.20 -11.21
N ALA A 147 14.37 9.90 -12.35
CA ALA A 147 15.47 10.23 -13.23
C ALA A 147 16.51 11.19 -12.59
N SER A 148 16.10 11.98 -11.58
CA SER A 148 17.03 12.80 -10.80
C SER A 148 17.78 12.03 -9.72
N GLY A 149 17.42 10.77 -9.46
CA GLY A 149 18.06 9.90 -8.48
C GLY A 149 18.81 8.76 -9.14
N GLU A 150 18.52 7.52 -8.73
CA GLU A 150 19.19 6.31 -9.26
C GLU A 150 18.58 5.83 -10.59
N ASN A 151 17.43 6.39 -10.97
CA ASN A 151 16.84 6.23 -12.29
C ASN A 151 16.57 4.77 -12.69
N TYR A 152 16.10 3.93 -11.76
CA TYR A 152 15.70 2.56 -12.09
C TYR A 152 14.64 2.53 -13.20
N GLY A 153 13.78 3.57 -13.28
CA GLY A 153 12.78 3.70 -14.34
C GLY A 153 13.35 3.67 -15.76
N ALA A 154 14.61 4.07 -15.96
CA ALA A 154 15.28 3.96 -17.26
C ALA A 154 15.42 2.51 -17.75
N ASN A 155 15.52 1.54 -16.83
CA ASN A 155 15.58 0.12 -17.22
C ASN A 155 14.29 -0.34 -17.88
N LEU A 156 13.12 0.07 -17.36
CA LEU A 156 11.83 -0.25 -17.98
C LEU A 156 11.67 0.45 -19.34
N ILE A 157 12.07 1.72 -19.43
CA ILE A 157 11.96 2.51 -20.68
C ILE A 157 12.85 1.91 -21.79
N ASN A 158 14.07 1.49 -21.43
CA ASN A 158 15.07 0.99 -22.36
C ASN A 158 15.08 -0.55 -22.46
N ALA A 159 14.02 -1.23 -22.02
CA ALA A 159 13.96 -2.69 -22.03
C ALA A 159 14.19 -3.24 -23.46
N GLY A 160 15.17 -4.13 -23.61
CA GLY A 160 15.53 -4.72 -24.90
C GLY A 160 16.41 -3.86 -25.80
N VAL A 161 16.86 -2.69 -25.35
CA VAL A 161 17.81 -1.83 -26.06
C VAL A 161 18.93 -1.36 -25.14
N THR A 162 19.94 -0.68 -25.70
CA THR A 162 21.01 -0.08 -24.90
C THR A 162 20.44 0.90 -23.88
N GLY A 163 20.89 0.80 -22.62
CA GLY A 163 20.44 1.66 -21.52
C GLY A 163 19.57 0.98 -20.48
N SER A 164 19.23 -0.30 -20.66
CA SER A 164 18.69 -1.18 -19.61
C SER A 164 19.74 -2.21 -19.19
N SER A 165 20.08 -2.24 -17.91
CA SER A 165 20.94 -3.26 -17.30
C SER A 165 20.15 -4.41 -16.66
N VAL A 166 18.82 -4.26 -16.55
CA VAL A 166 17.93 -5.23 -15.90
C VAL A 166 17.16 -6.05 -16.93
N TYR A 167 16.55 -5.38 -17.92
CA TYR A 167 15.66 -6.01 -18.89
C TYR A 167 16.33 -6.13 -20.26
N SER A 168 16.62 -7.38 -20.65
CA SER A 168 17.19 -7.73 -21.96
C SER A 168 16.17 -7.73 -23.10
N SER A 169 14.87 -7.59 -22.79
CA SER A 169 13.79 -7.55 -23.78
C SER A 169 12.56 -6.80 -23.23
N GLN A 170 11.72 -6.27 -24.12
CA GLN A 170 10.44 -5.65 -23.73
C GLN A 170 9.48 -6.65 -23.06
N PRO A 171 9.32 -7.91 -23.54
CA PRO A 171 8.53 -8.92 -22.84
C PRO A 171 9.02 -9.16 -21.41
N GLY A 172 10.35 -9.17 -21.18
CA GLY A 172 10.92 -9.30 -19.84
C GLY A 172 10.49 -8.18 -18.88
N ALA A 173 10.44 -6.92 -19.35
CA ALA A 173 9.94 -5.81 -18.54
C ALA A 173 8.42 -5.90 -18.27
N VAL A 174 7.64 -6.39 -19.23
CA VAL A 174 6.20 -6.60 -19.05
C VAL A 174 5.91 -7.77 -18.10
N GLN A 175 6.80 -8.77 -18.05
CA GLN A 175 6.72 -9.92 -17.15
C GLN A 175 6.82 -9.53 -15.67
N ASP A 176 7.39 -8.38 -15.31
CA ASP A 176 7.37 -7.91 -13.92
C ASP A 176 6.06 -7.17 -13.57
N ILE A 177 5.36 -6.62 -14.56
CA ILE A 177 4.14 -5.82 -14.36
C ILE A 177 2.89 -6.70 -14.23
N ILE A 178 2.78 -7.77 -15.01
CA ILE A 178 1.57 -8.60 -15.02
C ILE A 178 1.41 -9.42 -13.73
N PRO A 179 2.41 -10.20 -13.30
CA PRO A 179 2.35 -11.01 -12.09
C PRO A 179 2.16 -10.19 -10.83
N GLY A 180 2.76 -9.00 -10.69
CA GLY A 180 2.51 -8.12 -9.54
C GLY A 180 1.03 -7.84 -9.31
N ARG A 181 0.25 -7.68 -10.40
CA ARG A 181 -1.21 -7.48 -10.34
C ARG A 181 -1.98 -8.75 -9.97
N ILE A 182 -1.50 -9.92 -10.41
CA ILE A 182 -2.09 -11.21 -10.05
C ILE A 182 -1.84 -11.46 -8.56
N ASN A 183 -0.60 -11.27 -8.11
CA ASN A 183 -0.17 -11.46 -6.74
C ASN A 183 -0.97 -10.58 -5.79
N ILE A 184 -1.12 -9.28 -6.07
CA ILE A 184 -1.91 -8.41 -5.18
C ILE A 184 -3.41 -8.77 -5.17
N CYS A 185 -3.98 -9.25 -6.29
CA CYS A 185 -5.35 -9.76 -6.26
C CYS A 185 -5.45 -11.02 -5.39
N ASP A 186 -4.47 -11.91 -5.46
CA ASP A 186 -4.39 -13.11 -4.62
C ASP A 186 -4.26 -12.75 -3.15
N GLU A 187 -3.31 -11.89 -2.82
CA GLU A 187 -3.01 -11.44 -1.47
C GLU A 187 -4.22 -10.78 -0.80
N VAL A 188 -4.89 -9.85 -1.50
CA VAL A 188 -6.09 -9.21 -0.96
C VAL A 188 -7.20 -10.24 -0.72
N ALA A 189 -7.47 -11.11 -1.68
CA ALA A 189 -8.58 -12.04 -1.58
C ALA A 189 -8.32 -13.21 -0.60
N ASN A 190 -7.17 -13.87 -0.72
CA ASN A 190 -6.81 -15.10 -0.03
C ASN A 190 -5.98 -14.89 1.24
N GLY A 191 -5.46 -13.68 1.48
CA GLY A 191 -4.80 -13.29 2.72
C GLY A 191 -5.60 -12.22 3.46
N LYS A 192 -5.46 -10.95 3.04
CA LYS A 192 -5.96 -9.76 3.76
C LYS A 192 -7.46 -9.84 4.10
N ILE A 193 -8.29 -10.37 3.20
CA ILE A 193 -9.73 -10.61 3.44
C ILE A 193 -9.98 -11.99 4.06
N ASN A 194 -9.41 -13.05 3.49
CA ASN A 194 -9.74 -14.43 3.87
C ASN A 194 -9.43 -14.72 5.33
N ASP A 195 -8.24 -14.35 5.80
CA ASP A 195 -7.75 -14.80 7.10
C ASP A 195 -8.57 -14.22 8.25
N PRO A 196 -8.86 -12.89 8.31
CA PRO A 196 -9.78 -12.34 9.31
C PRO A 196 -11.21 -12.87 9.17
N PHE A 197 -11.68 -13.08 7.93
CA PHE A 197 -13.05 -13.51 7.67
C PHE A 197 -13.32 -14.95 8.08
N LYS A 198 -12.43 -15.87 7.69
CA LYS A 198 -12.55 -17.30 7.96
C LYS A 198 -12.42 -17.60 9.45
N GLU A 199 -11.47 -16.95 10.13
CA GLU A 199 -11.26 -17.11 11.57
C GLU A 199 -12.26 -16.28 12.40
N ALA A 200 -13.09 -15.45 11.75
CA ALA A 200 -13.97 -14.47 12.40
C ALA A 200 -13.20 -13.66 13.47
N ASN A 201 -12.00 -13.20 13.12
CA ASN A 201 -11.07 -12.56 14.05
C ASN A 201 -10.57 -11.22 13.50
N ARG A 202 -11.12 -10.13 14.06
CA ARG A 202 -10.71 -8.76 13.74
C ARG A 202 -9.23 -8.48 14.06
N GLN A 203 -8.59 -9.21 14.96
CA GLN A 203 -7.17 -8.96 15.28
C GLN A 203 -6.22 -9.31 14.14
N LEU A 204 -6.67 -10.09 13.16
CA LEU A 204 -5.91 -10.41 11.95
C LEU A 204 -6.03 -9.31 10.87
N GLU A 205 -7.00 -8.40 11.01
CA GLU A 205 -7.26 -7.31 10.06
C GLU A 205 -6.08 -6.32 10.03
N GLU A 206 -5.44 -6.21 8.87
CA GLU A 206 -4.51 -5.12 8.56
C GLU A 206 -5.25 -3.78 8.57
N SER A 207 -4.65 -2.75 9.17
CA SER A 207 -5.29 -1.45 9.42
C SER A 207 -6.49 -1.47 10.39
N GLN A 208 -6.55 -2.43 11.32
CA GLN A 208 -7.65 -2.53 12.30
C GLN A 208 -7.77 -1.32 13.23
N PHE A 209 -6.68 -0.61 13.50
CA PHE A 209 -6.67 0.49 14.49
C PHE A 209 -7.36 1.74 13.95
N SER A 210 -7.41 1.88 12.63
CA SER A 210 -8.02 3.01 11.93
C SER A 210 -9.25 2.63 11.12
N ASP A 211 -9.66 1.35 11.08
CA ASP A 211 -10.75 0.87 10.22
C ASP A 211 -10.53 1.23 8.73
N ASN A 212 -9.29 1.18 8.24
CA ASN A 212 -8.94 1.60 6.87
C ASN A 212 -8.98 0.48 5.83
N SER A 213 -9.17 -0.76 6.24
CA SER A 213 -8.94 -1.95 5.40
C SER A 213 -9.78 -1.97 4.11
N ASN A 214 -11.03 -1.50 4.14
CA ASN A 214 -11.81 -1.34 2.91
C ASN A 214 -11.14 -0.40 1.88
N ALA A 215 -10.56 0.69 2.36
CA ALA A 215 -9.88 1.66 1.51
C ALA A 215 -8.59 1.05 0.96
N ASP A 216 -7.84 0.32 1.79
CA ASP A 216 -6.61 -0.39 1.43
C ASP A 216 -6.89 -1.41 0.30
N PHE A 217 -7.83 -2.33 0.52
CA PHE A 217 -8.21 -3.33 -0.49
C PHE A 217 -8.67 -2.69 -1.79
N ALA A 218 -9.49 -1.63 -1.72
CA ALA A 218 -9.94 -0.92 -2.90
C ALA A 218 -8.77 -0.21 -3.61
N ASP A 219 -7.81 0.35 -2.87
CA ASP A 219 -6.63 1.01 -3.41
C ASP A 219 -5.63 0.01 -4.01
N ASN A 220 -5.51 -1.21 -3.47
CA ASN A 220 -4.78 -2.32 -4.10
C ASN A 220 -5.38 -2.67 -5.47
N ILE A 221 -6.70 -2.81 -5.58
CA ILE A 221 -7.34 -3.08 -6.89
C ILE A 221 -7.27 -1.84 -7.80
N ARG A 222 -7.24 -0.62 -7.25
CA ARG A 222 -6.90 0.57 -8.05
C ARG A 222 -5.45 0.54 -8.55
N SER A 223 -4.50 -0.07 -7.83
CA SER A 223 -3.15 -0.32 -8.35
C SER A 223 -3.20 -1.14 -9.64
N VAL A 224 -3.96 -2.24 -9.61
CA VAL A 224 -4.22 -3.09 -10.79
C VAL A 224 -4.83 -2.28 -11.92
N ARG A 225 -5.86 -1.47 -11.63
CA ARG A 225 -6.52 -0.59 -12.61
C ARG A 225 -5.56 0.42 -13.23
N ASN A 226 -4.75 1.07 -12.41
CA ASN A 226 -3.82 2.12 -12.81
C ASN A 226 -2.76 1.58 -13.77
N LEU A 227 -2.17 0.41 -13.45
CA LEU A 227 -1.25 -0.27 -14.36
C LEU A 227 -1.92 -0.80 -15.63
N TYR A 228 -3.13 -1.35 -15.51
CA TYR A 228 -3.88 -1.86 -16.65
C TYR A 228 -4.19 -0.76 -17.67
N ASN A 229 -4.64 0.41 -17.19
CA ASN A 229 -5.03 1.53 -18.04
C ASN A 229 -3.89 2.53 -18.33
N GLY A 230 -2.78 2.47 -17.60
CA GLY A 230 -1.67 3.41 -17.75
C GLY A 230 -1.98 4.80 -17.20
N VAL A 231 -2.68 4.87 -16.06
CA VAL A 231 -3.18 6.13 -15.47
C VAL A 231 -2.78 6.26 -14.01
N TYR A 232 -2.57 7.48 -13.54
CA TYR A 232 -2.43 7.80 -12.12
C TYR A 232 -2.62 9.30 -11.88
N GLY A 233 -3.64 9.71 -11.12
CA GLY A 233 -3.98 11.13 -10.98
C GLY A 233 -4.20 11.78 -12.35
N ASN A 234 -3.43 12.84 -12.65
CA ASN A 234 -3.46 13.51 -13.96
C ASN A 234 -2.56 12.85 -15.02
N PHE A 235 -1.78 11.83 -14.66
CA PHE A 235 -0.98 11.09 -15.62
C PHE A 235 -1.87 10.14 -16.43
N SER A 236 -1.69 10.16 -17.75
CA SER A 236 -2.32 9.21 -18.67
C SER A 236 -1.30 8.83 -19.76
N GLY A 237 -1.18 7.53 -20.01
CA GLY A 237 -0.31 6.95 -21.01
C GLY A 237 -0.86 5.60 -21.49
N LYS A 238 0.01 4.78 -22.08
CA LYS A 238 -0.36 3.42 -22.49
C LYS A 238 -0.19 2.46 -21.32
N GLY A 239 -1.26 1.73 -20.99
CA GLY A 239 -1.21 0.59 -20.07
C GLY A 239 -1.27 -0.75 -20.80
N ILE A 240 -1.32 -1.84 -20.03
CA ILE A 240 -1.47 -3.21 -20.54
C ILE A 240 -2.74 -3.37 -21.40
N SER A 241 -3.79 -2.59 -21.12
CA SER A 241 -4.99 -2.48 -21.95
C SER A 241 -4.68 -2.24 -23.43
N THR A 242 -3.63 -1.48 -23.76
CA THR A 242 -3.24 -1.24 -25.16
C THR A 242 -2.82 -2.53 -25.86
N LEU A 243 -2.08 -3.40 -25.16
CA LEU A 243 -1.61 -4.69 -25.70
C LEU A 243 -2.75 -5.69 -25.78
N VAL A 244 -3.61 -5.73 -24.76
CA VAL A 244 -4.76 -6.64 -24.71
C VAL A 244 -5.77 -6.27 -25.78
N ALA A 245 -6.19 -5.00 -25.88
CA ALA A 245 -7.19 -4.57 -26.85
C ALA A 245 -6.75 -4.78 -28.31
N ALA A 246 -5.45 -4.67 -28.60
CA ALA A 246 -4.91 -4.93 -29.92
C ALA A 246 -5.01 -6.41 -30.35
N LYS A 247 -4.98 -7.34 -29.38
CA LYS A 247 -5.02 -8.79 -29.64
C LYS A 247 -6.41 -9.40 -29.40
N ASN A 248 -7.16 -8.87 -28.43
CA ASN A 248 -8.47 -9.36 -28.00
C ASN A 248 -9.27 -8.22 -27.30
N PRO A 249 -10.07 -7.43 -28.06
CA PRO A 249 -10.82 -6.30 -27.51
C PRO A 249 -11.95 -6.70 -26.55
N GLU A 250 -12.53 -7.89 -26.71
CA GLU A 250 -13.52 -8.44 -25.79
C GLU A 250 -12.91 -8.74 -24.42
N LEU A 251 -11.68 -9.30 -24.41
CA LEU A 251 -10.93 -9.53 -23.17
C LEU A 251 -10.61 -8.22 -22.47
N ASP A 252 -10.17 -7.19 -23.20
CA ASP A 252 -9.90 -5.87 -22.63
C ASP A 252 -11.14 -5.27 -21.93
N THR A 253 -12.28 -5.33 -22.62
CA THR A 253 -13.56 -4.87 -22.07
C THR A 253 -13.95 -5.67 -20.82
N ARG A 254 -13.77 -6.99 -20.84
CA ARG A 254 -14.05 -7.86 -19.70
C ARG A 254 -13.15 -7.53 -18.50
N CYS A 255 -11.84 -7.37 -18.71
CA CYS A 255 -10.91 -7.04 -17.65
C CYS A 255 -11.26 -5.72 -16.96
N LYS A 256 -11.54 -4.66 -17.73
CA LYS A 256 -11.94 -3.35 -17.17
C LYS A 256 -13.19 -3.47 -16.30
N ARG A 257 -14.21 -4.18 -16.79
CA ARG A 257 -15.44 -4.44 -16.03
C ARG A 257 -15.18 -5.23 -14.75
N GLU A 258 -14.31 -6.24 -14.78
CA GLU A 258 -13.99 -7.06 -13.60
C GLU A 258 -13.18 -6.27 -12.56
N ILE A 259 -12.29 -5.38 -13.00
CA ILE A 259 -11.60 -4.44 -12.12
C ILE A 259 -12.60 -3.52 -11.40
N ASP A 260 -13.50 -2.89 -12.13
CA ASP A 260 -14.48 -1.98 -11.53
C ASP A 260 -15.46 -2.73 -10.62
N ALA A 261 -15.92 -3.92 -11.02
CA ALA A 261 -16.78 -4.77 -10.20
C ALA A 261 -16.11 -5.21 -8.88
N ALA A 262 -14.81 -5.50 -8.89
CA ALA A 262 -14.08 -5.84 -7.67
C ALA A 262 -14.00 -4.63 -6.71
N ILE A 263 -13.70 -3.42 -7.23
CA ILE A 263 -13.68 -2.19 -6.42
C ILE A 263 -15.07 -1.88 -5.84
N GLU A 264 -16.12 -2.02 -6.66
CA GLU A 264 -17.50 -1.80 -6.22
C GLU A 264 -17.90 -2.81 -5.13
N ALA A 265 -17.59 -4.09 -5.30
CA ALA A 265 -17.90 -5.13 -4.31
C ALA A 265 -17.19 -4.88 -2.97
N ILE A 266 -15.91 -4.48 -2.97
CA ILE A 266 -15.18 -4.08 -1.76
C ILE A 266 -15.89 -2.93 -1.03
N GLY A 267 -16.41 -1.96 -1.78
CA GLY A 267 -17.16 -0.82 -1.24
C GLY A 267 -18.46 -1.19 -0.52
N THR A 268 -18.96 -2.42 -0.70
CA THR A 268 -20.18 -2.89 -0.04
C THR A 268 -19.94 -3.59 1.31
N MET A 269 -18.68 -3.81 1.71
CA MET A 269 -18.32 -4.42 2.99
C MET A 269 -18.45 -3.39 4.15
N LEU A 270 -19.69 -2.96 4.41
CA LEU A 270 -20.04 -1.93 5.38
C LEU A 270 -20.45 -2.52 6.74
N PRO A 271 -20.31 -1.75 7.84
CA PRO A 271 -19.78 -0.37 7.92
C PRO A 271 -18.26 -0.27 7.77
N THR A 272 -17.52 -1.23 8.31
CA THR A 272 -16.07 -1.43 8.13
C THR A 272 -15.82 -2.92 7.95
N PHE A 273 -14.70 -3.30 7.35
CA PHE A 273 -14.36 -4.71 7.12
C PHE A 273 -14.33 -5.51 8.44
N GLY A 274 -13.65 -5.01 9.47
CA GLY A 274 -13.61 -5.62 10.79
C GLY A 274 -14.98 -5.87 11.44
N GLN A 275 -16.01 -5.10 11.07
CA GLN A 275 -17.40 -5.38 11.47
C GLN A 275 -18.10 -6.32 10.47
N ALA A 276 -17.89 -6.11 9.18
CA ALA A 276 -18.53 -6.85 8.09
C ALA A 276 -18.24 -8.36 8.16
N ILE A 277 -17.06 -8.78 8.63
CA ILE A 277 -16.74 -10.19 8.83
C ILE A 277 -17.70 -10.92 9.78
N PHE A 278 -18.41 -10.18 10.66
CA PHE A 278 -19.42 -10.75 11.56
C PHE A 278 -20.84 -10.55 11.05
N ILE A 279 -21.16 -9.34 10.57
CA ILE A 279 -22.55 -8.89 10.35
C ILE A 279 -22.94 -8.77 8.88
N ASN A 280 -21.97 -8.81 7.95
CA ASN A 280 -22.19 -8.59 6.52
C ASN A 280 -21.38 -9.58 5.67
N LYS A 281 -21.46 -10.86 6.06
CA LYS A 281 -20.63 -11.96 5.52
C LYS A 281 -20.83 -12.20 4.02
N GLU A 282 -22.05 -12.03 3.53
CA GLU A 282 -22.37 -12.21 2.11
C GLU A 282 -21.63 -11.20 1.23
N ASN A 283 -21.55 -9.94 1.66
CA ASN A 283 -20.80 -8.91 0.94
C ASN A 283 -19.29 -9.11 1.04
N VAL A 284 -18.77 -9.60 2.17
CA VAL A 284 -17.36 -10.00 2.29
C VAL A 284 -17.02 -11.12 1.29
N GLN A 285 -17.85 -12.16 1.24
CA GLN A 285 -17.66 -13.26 0.28
C GLN A 285 -17.80 -12.78 -1.17
N ALA A 286 -18.74 -11.87 -1.45
CA ALA A 286 -18.93 -11.30 -2.78
C ALA A 286 -17.70 -10.49 -3.24
N ALA A 287 -17.10 -9.69 -2.36
CA ALA A 287 -15.87 -8.97 -2.64
C ALA A 287 -14.70 -9.92 -2.93
N GLN A 288 -14.49 -10.94 -2.08
CA GLN A 288 -13.47 -11.96 -2.29
C GLN A 288 -13.63 -12.65 -3.66
N ASN A 289 -14.85 -13.07 -3.99
CA ASN A 289 -15.15 -13.73 -5.27
C ASN A 289 -14.91 -12.81 -6.48
N ALA A 290 -15.24 -11.53 -6.38
CA ALA A 290 -15.01 -10.56 -7.46
C ALA A 290 -13.52 -10.34 -7.72
N ILE A 291 -12.70 -10.24 -6.67
CA ILE A 291 -11.24 -10.12 -6.78
C ILE A 291 -10.64 -11.41 -7.37
N LEU A 292 -11.06 -12.59 -6.91
CA LEU A 292 -10.57 -13.86 -7.45
C LEU A 292 -10.93 -14.05 -8.92
N LYS A 293 -12.11 -13.60 -9.35
CA LYS A 293 -12.50 -13.61 -10.76
C LYS A 293 -11.54 -12.75 -11.60
N LEU A 294 -11.24 -11.54 -11.14
CA LEU A 294 -10.26 -10.67 -11.79
C LEU A 294 -8.88 -11.34 -11.84
N ARG A 295 -8.41 -11.92 -10.73
CA ARG A 295 -7.15 -12.66 -10.63
C ARG A 295 -7.06 -13.75 -11.71
N VAL A 296 -8.08 -14.59 -11.80
CA VAL A 296 -8.15 -15.67 -12.79
C VAL A 296 -8.10 -15.13 -14.22
N THR A 297 -8.85 -14.08 -14.53
CA THR A 297 -8.78 -13.44 -15.87
C THR A 297 -7.38 -12.90 -16.18
N LEU A 298 -6.72 -12.27 -15.21
CA LEU A 298 -5.35 -11.76 -15.39
C LEU A 298 -4.35 -12.89 -15.65
N GLU A 299 -4.46 -14.00 -14.91
CA GLU A 299 -3.56 -15.14 -14.97
C GLU A 299 -3.80 -16.04 -16.18
N ALA A 300 -5.05 -16.47 -16.40
CA ALA A 300 -5.37 -17.47 -17.39
C ALA A 300 -5.52 -16.90 -18.81
N ASP A 301 -5.89 -15.62 -18.94
CA ASP A 301 -6.21 -15.02 -20.24
C ASP A 301 -5.28 -13.87 -20.61
N VAL A 302 -5.02 -12.91 -19.71
CA VAL A 302 -4.19 -11.73 -20.03
C VAL A 302 -2.71 -12.08 -20.11
N LEU A 303 -2.17 -12.77 -19.10
CA LEU A 303 -0.75 -13.12 -19.05
C LEU A 303 -0.28 -13.90 -20.29
N PRO A 304 -0.91 -15.04 -20.68
CA PRO A 304 -0.48 -15.77 -21.87
C PRO A 304 -0.69 -14.97 -23.16
N LEU A 305 -1.73 -14.13 -23.25
CA LEU A 305 -1.94 -13.28 -24.44
C LEU A 305 -0.83 -12.25 -24.62
N VAL A 306 -0.32 -11.68 -23.51
CA VAL A 306 0.68 -10.60 -23.56
C VAL A 306 2.11 -11.14 -23.64
N ILE A 307 2.43 -12.22 -22.91
CA ILE A 307 3.79 -12.78 -22.81
C ILE A 307 4.00 -14.02 -23.70
N GLY A 308 2.96 -14.82 -23.92
CA GLY A 308 3.06 -16.16 -24.52
C GLY A 308 3.27 -16.20 -26.05
N ASN A 309 3.45 -15.05 -26.70
CA ASN A 309 3.70 -14.94 -28.15
C ASN A 309 4.97 -14.14 -28.44
#